data_AF-A0A662V834-F1
#
_entry.id   AF-A0A662V834-F1
#
_cell.length_a   1.000
_cell.length_b   1.000
_cell.length_c   1.000
_cell.angle_alpha   90.00
_cell.angle_beta   90.00
_cell.angle_gamma   90.00
#
_symmetry.space_group_name_H-M   'P 1'
#
loop_
_entity.id
_entity.type
_entity.pdbx_description
1 polymer ?
#
loop_
_entity_poly.entity_id
_entity_poly.type
_entity_poly.pdbx_seq_one_letter_code
_entity_poly.pdbx_strand_id
1 'polypeptide(L)'
;MSGEEYLSQEEVLKIVDERLSGVLPLRIVQEVKDTVTKYRLTREELHKILDLIVEEYFENTVDPGEAVGAVAAQSIGEPSTQMTLRTFHYAGVRELNVTLGLPRLIELVDAKKTPSTPLMFVYLTDEYKRSREKAIEVARKIEMTLIENVAKGIDVDLLSNSIIVELDEVMLRDKGVTVEMVKKTLEKLRSKKAKVEISPENPNSIIITFEEPLDISKLEKLRERILKMKIKGVKGIKRVIIQHRGDEYVLICDGSNLPAVFKIPGVNYRRTRSNNIKETEEVLGIEAARALLIEEIMDVLEEQGLDVDIRHVMLVADMMTRTGTVKQIGRHGVSGEKGSVLAKAAFEITIKQLTDAAVRGEVDPLQGVAENVIVGKYIPVGTARVRLIYNPLEQLPRRTDGGK
;
A
#
# COMPACT_ATOMS: atom_id res chain seq x y z
N MET A 1 -5.46 -9.27 -64.17
CA MET A 1 -4.80 -10.27 -63.30
C MET A 1 -3.61 -9.61 -62.63
N SER A 2 -3.86 -8.82 -61.59
CA SER A 2 -2.83 -8.35 -60.66
C SER A 2 -2.90 -9.31 -59.48
N GLY A 3 -1.95 -10.25 -59.40
CA GLY A 3 -1.85 -11.13 -58.25
C GLY A 3 -1.51 -10.29 -57.03
N GLU A 4 -2.42 -10.24 -56.05
CA GLU A 4 -2.10 -9.69 -54.74
C GLU A 4 -1.11 -10.65 -54.08
N GLU A 5 0.17 -10.29 -54.09
CA GLU A 5 1.21 -10.99 -53.33
C GLU A 5 0.94 -10.73 -51.83
N TYR A 6 0.22 -11.66 -51.21
CA TYR A 6 0.09 -11.71 -49.76
C TYR A 6 1.46 -11.97 -49.13
N LEU A 7 1.84 -11.13 -48.17
CA LEU A 7 3.13 -11.22 -47.49
C LEU A 7 3.25 -12.53 -46.69
N SER A 8 4.44 -13.10 -46.67
CA SER A 8 4.75 -14.20 -45.75
C SER A 8 4.78 -13.69 -44.31
N GLN A 9 4.44 -14.55 -43.34
CA GLN A 9 4.40 -14.16 -41.92
C GLN A 9 5.74 -13.63 -41.40
N GLU A 10 6.87 -14.10 -41.96
CA GLU A 10 8.21 -13.61 -41.60
C GLU A 10 8.51 -12.20 -42.13
N GLU A 11 7.99 -11.85 -43.31
CA GLU A 11 8.14 -10.51 -43.89
C GLU A 11 7.30 -9.49 -43.15
N VAL A 12 6.08 -9.85 -42.75
CA VAL A 12 5.22 -9.02 -41.90
C VAL A 12 5.92 -8.69 -40.58
N LEU A 13 6.52 -9.69 -39.92
CA LEU A 13 7.20 -9.49 -38.65
C LEU A 13 8.41 -8.54 -38.77
N LYS A 14 9.20 -8.66 -39.85
CA LYS A 14 10.32 -7.74 -40.12
C LYS A 14 9.86 -6.31 -40.34
N ILE A 15 8.80 -6.10 -41.15
CA ILE A 15 8.27 -4.77 -41.44
C ILE A 15 7.71 -4.11 -40.16
N VAL A 16 7.04 -4.88 -39.32
CA VAL A 16 6.50 -4.40 -38.04
C VAL A 16 7.63 -4.03 -37.08
N ASP A 17 8.68 -4.86 -36.98
CA ASP A 17 9.84 -4.56 -36.13
C ASP A 17 10.63 -3.34 -36.60
N GLU A 18 10.89 -3.22 -37.90
CA GLU A 18 11.61 -2.07 -38.45
C GLU A 18 10.86 -0.74 -38.21
N ARG A 19 9.53 -0.75 -38.31
CA ARG A 19 8.73 0.47 -38.23
C ARG A 19 8.31 0.86 -36.81
N LEU A 20 8.02 -0.12 -35.94
CA LEU A 20 7.42 0.16 -34.63
C LEU A 20 8.38 0.07 -33.43
N SER A 21 9.48 -0.69 -33.53
CA SER A 21 10.34 -1.00 -32.37
C SER A 21 11.00 0.23 -31.71
N GLY A 22 11.10 1.35 -32.43
CA GLY A 22 11.63 2.62 -31.90
C GLY A 22 10.58 3.67 -31.53
N VAL A 23 9.31 3.48 -31.87
CA VAL A 23 8.26 4.49 -31.74
C VAL A 23 7.24 4.12 -30.67
N LEU A 24 6.87 2.84 -30.59
CA LEU A 24 5.82 2.35 -29.70
C LEU A 24 6.37 1.48 -28.58
N PRO A 25 5.66 1.40 -27.43
CA PRO A 25 5.95 0.44 -26.38
C PRO A 25 5.95 -1.00 -26.90
N LEU A 26 6.95 -1.80 -26.48
CA LEU A 26 7.13 -3.19 -26.91
C LEU A 26 5.89 -4.07 -26.75
N ARG A 27 5.06 -3.80 -25.73
CA ARG A 27 3.81 -4.53 -25.48
C ARG A 27 2.78 -4.29 -26.59
N ILE A 28 2.62 -3.05 -27.03
CA ILE A 28 1.73 -2.71 -28.15
C ILE A 28 2.28 -3.35 -29.43
N VAL A 29 3.59 -3.31 -29.65
CA VAL A 29 4.22 -3.97 -30.80
C VAL A 29 3.94 -5.48 -30.81
N GLN A 30 4.02 -6.15 -29.67
CA GLN A 30 3.68 -7.57 -29.54
C GLN A 30 2.20 -7.85 -29.83
N GLU A 31 1.28 -7.04 -29.27
CA GLU A 31 -0.16 -7.18 -29.53
C GLU A 31 -0.51 -6.96 -31.00
N VAL A 32 0.16 -6.01 -31.65
CA VAL A 32 0.03 -5.77 -33.10
C VAL A 32 0.54 -6.97 -33.88
N LYS A 33 1.70 -7.54 -33.53
CA LYS A 33 2.22 -8.76 -34.18
C LYS A 33 1.25 -9.94 -34.05
N ASP A 34 0.70 -10.16 -32.86
CA ASP A 34 -0.25 -11.25 -32.60
C ASP A 34 -1.58 -11.06 -33.34
N THR A 35 -1.97 -9.81 -33.61
CA THR A 35 -3.21 -9.50 -34.33
C THR A 35 -3.00 -9.59 -35.83
N VAL A 36 -1.92 -9.01 -36.35
CA VAL A 36 -1.60 -8.95 -37.78
C VAL A 36 -1.27 -10.34 -38.32
N THR A 37 -0.64 -11.22 -37.54
CA THR A 37 -0.32 -12.61 -37.97
C THR A 37 -1.55 -13.50 -38.18
N LYS A 38 -2.71 -13.13 -37.61
CA LYS A 38 -3.99 -13.83 -37.80
C LYS A 38 -4.65 -13.53 -39.14
N TYR A 39 -4.29 -12.42 -39.79
CA TYR A 39 -4.87 -11.99 -41.06
C TYR A 39 -3.85 -12.13 -42.20
N ARG A 40 -4.34 -12.46 -43.40
CA ARG A 40 -3.53 -12.39 -44.61
C ARG A 40 -3.67 -10.98 -45.17
N LEU A 41 -2.59 -10.21 -45.09
CA LEU A 41 -2.58 -8.80 -45.47
C LEU A 41 -1.68 -8.58 -46.68
N THR A 42 -2.07 -7.64 -47.52
CA THR A 42 -1.19 -7.10 -48.56
C THR A 42 -0.20 -6.10 -47.94
N ARG A 43 0.90 -5.82 -48.65
CA ARG A 43 1.91 -4.87 -48.20
C ARG A 43 1.35 -3.46 -48.00
N GLU A 44 0.44 -3.02 -48.86
CA GLU A 44 -0.17 -1.70 -48.77
C GLU A 44 -1.12 -1.57 -47.58
N GLU A 45 -1.91 -2.61 -47.31
CA GLU A 45 -2.80 -2.64 -46.14
C GLU A 45 -2.00 -2.63 -44.84
N LEU A 46 -0.91 -3.41 -44.78
CA LEU A 46 -0.03 -3.43 -43.62
C LEU A 46 0.58 -2.05 -43.36
N HIS A 47 1.08 -1.37 -44.40
CA HIS A 47 1.63 -0.02 -44.23
C HIS A 47 0.59 0.97 -43.71
N LYS A 48 -0.63 0.96 -44.27
CA LYS A 48 -1.73 1.84 -43.80
C LYS A 48 -2.11 1.57 -42.36
N ILE A 49 -2.22 0.31 -41.95
CA ILE A 49 -2.53 -0.05 -40.55
C ILE A 49 -1.44 0.48 -39.62
N LEU A 50 -0.16 0.29 -39.99
CA LEU A 50 0.95 0.78 -39.18
C LEU A 50 0.96 2.31 -39.09
N ASP A 51 0.66 3.01 -40.18
CA ASP A 51 0.56 4.47 -40.20
C ASP A 51 -0.58 4.97 -39.31
N LEU A 52 -1.76 4.36 -39.39
CA LEU A 52 -2.89 4.70 -38.53
C LEU A 52 -2.60 4.47 -37.03
N ILE A 53 -1.92 3.36 -36.67
CA ILE A 53 -1.55 3.09 -35.28
C ILE A 53 -0.58 4.17 -34.76
N VAL A 54 0.38 4.58 -35.59
CA VAL A 54 1.35 5.61 -35.20
C VAL A 54 0.67 6.98 -35.09
N GLU A 55 -0.19 7.33 -36.03
CA GLU A 55 -1.00 8.55 -35.97
C GLU A 55 -1.86 8.59 -34.71
N GLU A 56 -2.63 7.54 -34.44
CA GLU A 56 -3.50 7.44 -33.26
C GLU A 56 -2.70 7.52 -31.96
N TYR A 57 -1.51 6.91 -31.90
CA TYR A 57 -0.65 7.03 -30.73
C TYR A 57 -0.19 8.46 -30.47
N PHE A 58 0.27 9.18 -31.51
CA PHE A 58 0.75 10.55 -31.37
C PHE A 58 -0.37 11.55 -31.10
N GLU A 59 -1.54 11.38 -31.71
CA GLU A 59 -2.73 12.21 -31.44
C GLU A 59 -3.22 12.08 -30.00
N ASN A 60 -3.05 10.91 -29.37
CA ASN A 60 -3.44 10.65 -27.98
C ASN A 60 -2.32 10.94 -26.95
N THR A 61 -1.20 11.55 -27.36
CA THR A 61 -0.19 12.00 -26.40
C THR A 61 -0.68 13.23 -25.62
N VAL A 62 -0.26 13.35 -24.36
CA VAL A 62 -0.63 14.52 -23.54
C VAL A 62 0.05 15.79 -24.07
N ASP A 63 -0.72 16.86 -24.20
CA ASP A 63 -0.20 18.14 -24.65
C ASP A 63 0.80 18.74 -23.65
N PRO A 64 1.97 19.23 -24.12
CA PRO A 64 2.96 19.84 -23.26
C PRO A 64 2.45 21.15 -22.67
N GLY A 65 2.39 21.23 -21.35
CA GLY A 65 1.87 22.41 -20.63
C GLY A 65 0.59 22.12 -19.85
N GLU A 66 0.00 20.95 -20.03
CA GLU A 66 -1.18 20.51 -19.30
C GLU A 66 -0.95 20.50 -17.78
N ALA A 67 -1.97 20.90 -17.02
CA ALA A 67 -1.89 21.00 -15.57
C ALA A 67 -2.21 19.65 -14.90
N VAL A 68 -1.45 18.60 -15.28
CA VAL A 68 -1.71 17.19 -14.89
C VAL A 68 -1.83 16.98 -13.38
N GLY A 69 -1.14 17.76 -12.56
CA GLY A 69 -1.24 17.68 -11.10
C GLY A 69 -2.59 18.16 -10.55
N ALA A 70 -3.20 19.17 -11.16
CA ALA A 70 -4.52 19.65 -10.77
C ALA A 70 -5.60 18.67 -11.22
N VAL A 71 -5.51 18.18 -12.46
CA VAL A 71 -6.44 17.16 -13.01
C VAL A 71 -6.38 15.89 -12.18
N ALA A 72 -5.19 15.34 -11.92
CA ALA A 72 -5.05 14.13 -11.09
C ALA A 72 -5.61 14.30 -9.68
N ALA A 73 -5.36 15.46 -9.04
CA ALA A 73 -5.90 15.75 -7.72
C ALA A 73 -7.43 15.81 -7.72
N GLN A 74 -8.03 16.40 -8.77
CA GLN A 74 -9.48 16.42 -8.95
C GLN A 74 -10.04 15.04 -9.25
N SER A 75 -9.44 14.27 -10.16
CA SER A 75 -9.90 12.93 -10.53
C SER A 75 -9.87 11.94 -9.38
N ILE A 76 -8.89 12.05 -8.47
CA ILE A 76 -8.83 11.22 -7.25
C ILE A 76 -9.77 11.78 -6.16
N GLY A 77 -9.94 13.10 -6.11
CA GLY A 77 -10.73 13.78 -5.09
C GLY A 77 -12.24 13.79 -5.34
N GLU A 78 -12.69 13.89 -6.58
CA GLU A 78 -14.11 13.93 -6.95
C GLU A 78 -14.88 12.68 -6.46
N PRO A 79 -14.36 11.45 -6.66
CA PRO A 79 -15.02 10.24 -6.20
C PRO A 79 -15.19 10.19 -4.67
N SER A 80 -14.32 10.87 -3.91
CA SER A 80 -14.42 10.91 -2.44
C SER A 80 -15.73 11.50 -1.94
N THR A 81 -16.38 12.39 -2.70
CA THR A 81 -17.68 12.96 -2.34
C THR A 81 -18.84 11.99 -2.61
N GLN A 82 -18.64 11.06 -3.55
CA GLN A 82 -19.60 10.05 -3.97
C GLN A 82 -19.44 8.73 -3.20
N MET A 83 -18.32 8.55 -2.49
CA MET A 83 -18.07 7.47 -1.54
C MET A 83 -19.04 7.56 -0.35
N THR A 84 -20.27 7.12 -0.59
CA THR A 84 -21.24 6.80 0.45
C THR A 84 -20.87 5.47 1.09
N LEU A 85 -21.21 5.27 2.37
CA LEU A 85 -20.98 4.03 3.11
C LEU A 85 -21.68 2.84 2.43
N ARG A 86 -21.06 2.25 1.40
CA ARG A 86 -21.37 0.91 0.95
C ARG A 86 -20.55 -0.04 1.81
N THR A 87 -21.09 -0.43 2.95
CA THR A 87 -20.62 -1.61 3.67
C THR A 87 -20.95 -2.83 2.84
N PHE A 88 -20.08 -3.16 1.88
CA PHE A 88 -20.15 -4.44 1.21
C PHE A 88 -19.81 -5.52 2.23
N HIS A 89 -20.81 -6.32 2.56
CA HIS A 89 -20.59 -7.60 3.20
C HIS A 89 -19.86 -8.48 2.18
N TYR A 90 -18.55 -8.65 2.33
CA TYR A 90 -17.82 -9.67 1.56
C TYR A 90 -18.43 -11.04 1.88
N ALA A 91 -19.06 -11.66 0.88
CA ALA A 91 -19.47 -13.05 0.93
C ALA A 91 -18.20 -13.93 0.90
N GLY A 92 -17.63 -14.22 2.07
CA GLY A 92 -16.55 -15.20 2.22
C GLY A 92 -15.44 -14.84 3.22
N VAL A 93 -15.34 -13.57 3.66
CA VAL A 93 -14.36 -13.13 4.66
C VAL A 93 -15.07 -12.35 5.77
N ARG A 94 -16.09 -12.98 6.37
CA ARG A 94 -16.92 -12.40 7.44
C ARG A 94 -16.14 -12.04 8.72
N GLU A 95 -14.89 -12.45 8.84
CA GLU A 95 -14.13 -12.39 10.11
C GLU A 95 -13.06 -11.29 10.18
N LEU A 96 -12.76 -10.58 9.09
CA LEU A 96 -11.75 -9.52 9.09
C LEU A 96 -12.41 -8.15 8.92
N ASN A 97 -12.31 -7.33 9.97
CA ASN A 97 -12.68 -5.93 9.92
C ASN A 97 -11.61 -5.19 9.10
N VAL A 98 -11.85 -5.01 7.81
CA VAL A 98 -10.99 -4.17 6.96
C VAL A 98 -11.58 -2.77 6.96
N THR A 99 -10.76 -1.73 7.19
CA THR A 99 -11.16 -0.37 6.86
C THR A 99 -11.28 -0.26 5.34
N LEU A 100 -12.50 -0.11 4.84
CA LEU A 100 -12.80 0.01 3.42
C LEU A 100 -13.22 1.45 3.07
N GLY A 101 -13.05 1.81 1.81
CA GLY A 101 -13.52 3.08 1.25
C GLY A 101 -12.69 4.29 1.64
N LEU A 102 -13.36 5.44 1.81
CA LEU A 102 -12.70 6.74 2.00
C LEU A 102 -11.72 6.81 3.20
N PRO A 103 -12.02 6.26 4.39
CA PRO A 103 -11.06 6.28 5.50
C PRO A 103 -9.74 5.61 5.13
N ARG A 104 -9.76 4.55 4.33
CA ARG A 104 -8.55 3.87 3.86
C ARG A 104 -7.78 4.75 2.89
N LEU A 105 -8.47 5.37 1.92
CA LEU A 105 -7.84 6.30 0.99
C LEU A 105 -7.13 7.46 1.71
N ILE A 106 -7.75 8.02 2.75
CA ILE A 106 -7.14 9.06 3.60
C ILE A 106 -5.88 8.52 4.29
N GLU A 107 -5.92 7.31 4.86
CA GLU A 107 -4.73 6.72 5.50
C GLU A 107 -3.54 6.54 4.54
N LEU A 108 -3.81 6.16 3.29
CA LEU A 108 -2.80 5.99 2.24
C LEU A 108 -2.19 7.35 1.86
N VAL A 109 -3.03 8.33 1.54
CA VAL A 109 -2.65 9.72 1.17
C VAL A 109 -1.89 10.44 2.30
N ASP A 110 -2.28 10.15 3.55
CA ASP A 110 -1.62 10.69 4.74
C ASP A 110 -0.36 9.94 5.16
N ALA A 111 0.05 8.90 4.42
CA ALA A 111 1.22 8.08 4.69
C ALA A 111 1.30 7.65 6.18
N LYS A 112 0.15 7.20 6.73
CA LYS A 112 0.04 6.87 8.15
C LYS A 112 1.00 5.74 8.52
N LYS A 113 1.79 5.92 9.59
CA LYS A 113 2.82 4.95 10.02
C LYS A 113 2.28 3.54 10.28
N THR A 114 1.08 3.46 10.86
CA THR A 114 0.39 2.21 11.11
C THR A 114 -1.06 2.38 10.68
N PRO A 115 -1.56 1.58 9.73
CA PRO A 115 -2.95 1.64 9.32
C PRO A 115 -3.87 1.20 10.46
N SER A 116 -5.15 1.56 10.41
CA SER A 116 -6.09 1.18 11.48
C SER A 116 -6.34 -0.33 11.52
N THR A 117 -6.42 -0.98 10.36
CA THR A 117 -6.57 -2.44 10.21
C THR A 117 -5.44 -2.99 9.33
N PRO A 118 -4.25 -3.24 9.91
CA PRO A 118 -3.14 -3.83 9.18
C PRO A 118 -3.49 -5.28 8.78
N LEU A 119 -3.24 -5.61 7.53
CA LEU A 119 -3.45 -6.94 6.96
C LEU A 119 -2.19 -7.38 6.24
N MET A 120 -1.98 -8.69 6.25
CA MET A 120 -0.89 -9.30 5.53
C MET A 120 -1.35 -10.62 4.93
N PHE A 121 -1.07 -10.80 3.65
CA PHE A 121 -1.35 -12.02 2.90
C PHE A 121 -0.03 -12.79 2.75
N VAL A 122 0.09 -13.88 3.49
CA VAL A 122 1.28 -14.72 3.51
C VAL A 122 1.05 -15.92 2.60
N TYR A 123 1.86 -15.98 1.55
CA TYR A 123 1.86 -17.10 0.63
C TYR A 123 2.86 -18.15 1.09
N LEU A 124 2.51 -19.42 0.90
CA LEU A 124 3.35 -20.54 1.26
C LEU A 124 4.22 -20.98 0.06
N THR A 125 5.35 -21.60 0.37
CA THR A 125 6.23 -22.24 -0.64
C THR A 125 5.56 -23.49 -1.24
N ASP A 126 6.00 -23.93 -2.41
CA ASP A 126 5.31 -24.98 -3.18
C ASP A 126 5.15 -26.31 -2.42
N GLU A 127 6.03 -26.61 -1.47
CA GLU A 127 5.95 -27.79 -0.58
C GLU A 127 4.84 -27.74 0.48
N TYR A 128 4.40 -26.52 0.83
CA TYR A 128 3.42 -26.22 1.89
C TYR A 128 2.06 -25.79 1.31
N LYS A 129 2.07 -25.42 0.03
CA LYS A 129 0.97 -24.81 -0.72
C LYS A 129 -0.31 -25.64 -0.82
N ARG A 130 -0.16 -26.97 -0.88
CA ARG A 130 -1.26 -27.94 -1.06
C ARG A 130 -1.63 -28.72 0.20
N SER A 131 -0.87 -28.57 1.29
CA SER A 131 -1.10 -29.33 2.53
C SER A 131 -1.70 -28.44 3.61
N ARG A 132 -2.93 -28.76 4.02
CA ARG A 132 -3.63 -28.05 5.08
C ARG A 132 -2.93 -28.16 6.43
N GLU A 133 -2.39 -29.34 6.77
CA GLU A 133 -1.71 -29.59 8.05
C GLU A 133 -0.47 -28.71 8.21
N LYS A 134 0.35 -28.64 7.15
CA LYS A 134 1.54 -27.79 7.13
C LYS A 134 1.19 -26.30 7.18
N ALA A 135 0.11 -25.88 6.52
CA ALA A 135 -0.37 -24.51 6.59
C ALA A 135 -0.82 -24.12 8.02
N ILE A 136 -1.48 -25.03 8.74
CA ILE A 136 -1.85 -24.85 10.16
C ILE A 136 -0.60 -24.71 11.03
N GLU A 137 0.43 -25.50 10.78
CA GLU A 137 1.69 -25.41 11.53
C GLU A 137 2.37 -24.04 11.36
N VAL A 138 2.42 -23.53 10.13
CA VAL A 138 2.95 -22.19 9.82
C VAL A 138 2.06 -21.10 10.44
N ALA A 139 0.73 -21.24 10.36
CA ALA A 139 -0.21 -20.31 10.98
C ALA A 139 0.02 -20.21 12.51
N ARG A 140 0.18 -21.34 13.21
CA ARG A 140 0.49 -21.39 14.65
C ARG A 140 1.85 -20.80 15.03
N LYS A 141 2.80 -20.75 14.09
CA LYS A 141 4.10 -20.08 14.29
C LYS A 141 4.00 -18.58 14.11
N ILE A 142 3.09 -18.11 13.25
CA ILE A 142 2.88 -16.69 12.96
C ILE A 142 1.98 -16.05 14.02
N GLU A 143 0.87 -16.70 14.39
CA GLU A 143 -0.15 -16.17 15.30
C GLU A 143 0.42 -15.84 16.68
N MET A 144 0.24 -14.58 17.11
CA MET A 144 0.65 -14.14 18.44
C MET A 144 -0.29 -14.72 19.50
N THR A 145 0.27 -15.59 20.34
CA THR A 145 -0.44 -16.13 21.48
C THR A 145 -0.02 -15.39 22.75
N LEU A 146 -0.94 -14.59 23.27
CA LEU A 146 -0.88 -13.94 24.58
C LEU A 146 -1.50 -14.85 25.65
N ILE A 147 -1.16 -14.60 26.92
CA ILE A 147 -1.77 -15.33 28.05
C ILE A 147 -3.29 -15.08 28.09
N GLU A 148 -3.75 -13.88 27.75
CA GLU A 148 -5.19 -13.57 27.65
C GLU A 148 -5.94 -14.48 26.67
N ASN A 149 -5.29 -14.97 25.61
CA ASN A 149 -5.93 -15.80 24.59
C ASN A 149 -6.02 -17.29 24.99
N VAL A 150 -5.36 -17.67 26.09
CA VAL A 150 -5.25 -19.06 26.56
C VAL A 150 -5.82 -19.21 27.98
N ALA A 151 -5.96 -18.10 28.72
CA ALA A 151 -6.53 -18.10 30.05
C ALA A 151 -8.07 -18.04 30.00
N LYS A 152 -8.72 -18.93 30.73
CA LYS A 152 -10.17 -18.93 30.99
C LYS A 152 -10.54 -17.87 32.04
N GLY A 153 -9.67 -17.69 33.03
CA GLY A 153 -9.83 -16.76 34.12
C GLY A 153 -8.50 -16.49 34.80
N ILE A 154 -8.35 -15.29 35.37
CA ILE A 154 -7.23 -14.96 36.25
C ILE A 154 -7.80 -14.36 37.51
N ASP A 155 -7.66 -15.11 38.59
CA ASP A 155 -8.09 -14.72 39.92
C ASP A 155 -6.89 -14.28 40.75
N VAL A 156 -7.11 -13.24 41.54
CA VAL A 156 -6.12 -12.72 42.48
C VAL A 156 -6.56 -13.15 43.86
N ASP A 157 -5.80 -14.05 44.47
CA ASP A 157 -6.00 -14.41 45.86
C ASP A 157 -5.22 -13.44 46.76
N LEU A 158 -5.98 -12.60 47.45
CA LEU A 158 -5.47 -11.58 48.37
C LEU A 158 -4.91 -12.18 49.67
N LEU A 159 -5.31 -13.40 50.03
CA LEU A 159 -4.87 -14.04 51.28
C LEU A 159 -3.49 -14.70 51.12
N SER A 160 -3.29 -15.41 50.00
CA SER A 160 -2.03 -16.09 49.70
C SER A 160 -1.04 -15.24 48.89
N ASN A 161 -1.40 -14.00 48.55
CA ASN A 161 -0.66 -13.15 47.61
C ASN A 161 -0.29 -13.93 46.34
N SER A 162 -1.26 -14.66 45.79
CA SER A 162 -1.05 -15.46 44.59
C SER A 162 -1.99 -15.07 43.47
N ILE A 163 -1.50 -15.20 42.25
CA ILE A 163 -2.30 -15.05 41.03
C ILE A 163 -2.51 -16.44 40.46
N ILE A 164 -3.78 -16.84 40.38
CA ILE A 164 -4.19 -18.12 39.83
C ILE A 164 -4.62 -17.87 38.38
N VAL A 165 -3.90 -18.47 37.45
CA VAL A 165 -4.23 -18.43 36.01
C VAL A 165 -4.83 -19.78 35.65
N GLU A 166 -6.13 -19.80 35.36
CA GLU A 166 -6.79 -20.98 34.80
C GLU A 166 -6.62 -20.98 33.28
N LEU A 167 -6.00 -22.01 32.73
CA LEU A 167 -5.83 -22.18 31.29
C LEU A 167 -6.98 -23.00 30.70
N ASP A 168 -7.35 -22.66 29.47
CA ASP A 168 -8.34 -23.39 28.68
C ASP A 168 -7.65 -24.47 27.82
N GLU A 169 -8.03 -25.74 28.02
CA GLU A 169 -7.50 -26.88 27.27
C GLU A 169 -7.79 -26.81 25.77
N VAL A 170 -8.94 -26.25 25.37
CA VAL A 170 -9.33 -26.15 23.96
C VAL A 170 -8.42 -25.14 23.27
N MET A 171 -8.23 -23.97 23.90
CA MET A 171 -7.37 -22.91 23.37
C MET A 171 -5.88 -23.33 23.34
N LEU A 172 -5.42 -24.12 24.32
CA LEU A 172 -4.07 -24.70 24.34
C LEU A 172 -3.84 -25.64 23.14
N ARG A 173 -4.80 -26.51 22.83
CA ARG A 173 -4.72 -27.46 21.70
C ARG A 173 -4.79 -26.74 20.35
N ASP A 174 -5.70 -25.78 20.20
CA ASP A 174 -5.87 -25.05 18.95
C ASP A 174 -4.62 -24.24 18.58
N LYS A 175 -4.03 -23.56 19.57
CA LYS A 175 -2.81 -22.75 19.39
C LYS A 175 -1.51 -23.57 19.43
N GLY A 176 -1.59 -24.84 19.84
CA GLY A 176 -0.43 -25.74 19.93
C GLY A 176 0.59 -25.25 20.96
N VAL A 177 0.11 -24.86 22.14
CA VAL A 177 0.92 -24.40 23.27
C VAL A 177 0.80 -25.40 24.41
N THR A 178 1.93 -25.80 24.99
CA THR A 178 1.97 -26.70 26.16
C THR A 178 2.03 -25.89 27.46
N VAL A 179 1.44 -26.41 28.54
CA VAL A 179 1.47 -25.79 29.88
C VAL A 179 2.90 -25.48 30.35
N GLU A 180 3.87 -26.31 29.98
CA GLU A 180 5.31 -26.07 30.24
C GLU A 180 5.87 -24.81 29.55
N MET A 181 5.40 -24.48 28.35
CA MET A 181 5.83 -23.27 27.64
C MET A 181 5.26 -22.03 28.33
N VAL A 182 4.03 -22.13 28.85
CA VAL A 182 3.41 -21.06 29.65
C VAL A 182 4.20 -20.87 30.95
N LYS A 183 4.56 -21.95 31.64
CA LYS A 183 5.41 -21.90 32.84
C LYS A 183 6.75 -21.22 32.56
N LYS A 184 7.49 -21.64 31.53
CA LYS A 184 8.77 -21.00 31.12
C LYS A 184 8.62 -19.52 30.75
N THR A 185 7.45 -19.13 30.26
CA THR A 185 7.16 -17.73 29.90
C THR A 185 6.89 -16.90 31.16
N LEU A 186 6.14 -17.46 32.11
CA LEU A 186 5.86 -16.86 33.41
C LEU A 186 7.11 -16.78 34.29
N GLU A 187 8.01 -17.77 34.25
CA GLU A 187 9.30 -17.72 34.96
C GLU A 187 10.22 -16.60 34.45
N LYS A 188 10.05 -16.13 33.19
CA LYS A 188 10.79 -14.98 32.67
C LYS A 188 10.32 -13.64 33.24
N LEU A 189 9.24 -13.60 34.04
CA LEU A 189 8.89 -12.40 34.80
C LEU A 189 10.02 -12.09 35.80
N ARG A 190 10.84 -11.11 35.45
CA ARG A 190 11.89 -10.51 36.29
C ARG A 190 11.33 -9.71 37.47
N SER A 191 10.34 -10.21 38.18
CA SER A 191 10.05 -9.74 39.53
C SER A 191 10.80 -10.68 40.46
N LYS A 192 11.92 -10.20 41.03
CA LYS A 192 12.71 -10.93 42.03
C LYS A 192 11.73 -11.47 43.09
N LYS A 193 11.63 -12.82 43.22
CA LYS A 193 10.83 -13.58 44.20
C LYS A 193 9.35 -13.89 43.87
N ALA A 194 9.03 -14.30 42.64
CA ALA A 194 7.78 -14.99 42.33
C ALA A 194 8.05 -16.48 42.09
N LYS A 195 7.42 -17.37 42.88
CA LYS A 195 7.42 -18.82 42.62
C LYS A 195 6.24 -19.15 41.72
N VAL A 196 6.53 -19.79 40.59
CA VAL A 196 5.52 -20.23 39.62
C VAL A 196 5.39 -21.75 39.74
N GLU A 197 4.30 -22.20 40.35
CA GLU A 197 4.01 -23.62 40.55
C GLU A 197 2.77 -24.01 39.76
N ILE A 198 2.78 -25.22 39.19
CA ILE A 198 1.58 -25.79 38.57
C ILE A 198 0.76 -26.37 39.72
N SER A 199 -0.54 -26.07 39.77
CA SER A 199 -1.37 -26.55 40.86
C SER A 199 -1.36 -28.09 40.90
N PRO A 200 -1.14 -28.71 42.07
CA PRO A 200 -1.20 -30.15 42.23
C PRO A 200 -2.59 -30.76 41.95
N GLU A 201 -3.65 -29.95 42.07
CA GLU A 201 -5.05 -30.41 41.96
C GLU A 201 -5.63 -30.28 40.54
N ASN A 202 -5.10 -29.37 39.71
CA ASN A 202 -5.56 -29.14 38.35
C ASN A 202 -4.36 -28.90 37.41
N PRO A 203 -4.10 -29.78 36.42
CA PRO A 203 -2.96 -29.65 35.51
C PRO A 203 -3.02 -28.41 34.61
N ASN A 204 -4.15 -27.68 34.59
CA ASN A 204 -4.36 -26.49 33.77
C ASN A 204 -4.35 -25.17 34.56
N SER A 205 -4.19 -25.19 35.88
CA SER A 205 -4.06 -23.96 36.67
C SER A 205 -2.61 -23.72 37.10
N ILE A 206 -2.14 -22.50 36.88
CA ILE A 206 -0.80 -22.06 37.28
C ILE A 206 -0.96 -21.06 38.42
N ILE A 207 -0.28 -21.32 39.53
CA ILE A 207 -0.28 -20.47 40.72
C ILE A 207 1.05 -19.71 40.74
N ILE A 208 0.96 -18.38 40.79
CA ILE A 208 2.11 -17.50 40.92
C ILE A 208 2.08 -16.90 42.32
N THR A 209 2.96 -17.37 43.21
CA THR A 209 3.04 -16.91 44.60
C THR A 209 4.17 -15.88 44.74
N PHE A 210 3.88 -14.73 45.35
CA PHE A 210 4.87 -13.67 45.60
C PHE A 210 5.37 -13.73 47.05
N GLU A 211 6.69 -13.72 47.27
CA GLU A 211 7.28 -13.82 48.62
C GLU A 211 7.22 -12.50 49.42
N GLU A 212 6.95 -11.37 48.76
CA GLU A 212 6.77 -10.06 49.42
C GLU A 212 5.32 -9.61 49.31
N PRO A 213 4.70 -9.08 50.39
CA PRO A 213 3.34 -8.55 50.33
C PRO A 213 3.32 -7.33 49.41
N LEU A 214 2.66 -7.47 48.26
CA LEU A 214 2.48 -6.42 47.28
C LEU A 214 1.16 -5.69 47.55
N ASP A 215 1.17 -4.36 47.41
CA ASP A 215 -0.07 -3.57 47.43
C ASP A 215 -1.07 -4.08 46.38
N ILE A 216 -2.37 -3.97 46.66
CA ILE A 216 -3.47 -4.36 45.76
C ILE A 216 -3.28 -3.77 44.36
N SER A 217 -2.91 -2.49 44.26
CA SER A 217 -2.65 -1.83 42.97
C SER A 217 -1.43 -2.39 42.21
N LYS A 218 -0.42 -2.91 42.91
CA LYS A 218 0.75 -3.55 42.28
C LYS A 218 0.39 -4.95 41.77
N LEU A 219 -0.45 -5.69 42.51
CA LEU A 219 -0.98 -6.99 42.06
C LEU A 219 -1.85 -6.84 40.81
N GLU A 220 -2.71 -5.81 40.75
CA GLU A 220 -3.50 -5.52 39.54
C GLU A 220 -2.62 -5.15 38.35
N LYS A 221 -1.61 -4.30 38.55
CA LYS A 221 -0.63 -3.96 37.50
C LYS A 221 0.17 -5.18 37.03
N LEU A 222 0.50 -6.10 37.95
CA LEU A 222 1.16 -7.36 37.62
C LEU A 222 0.23 -8.29 36.85
N ARG A 223 -1.04 -8.40 37.24
CA ARG A 223 -2.07 -9.14 36.50
C ARG A 223 -2.21 -8.64 35.07
N GLU A 224 -2.34 -7.32 34.87
CA GLU A 224 -2.40 -6.74 33.53
C GLU A 224 -1.13 -7.03 32.72
N ARG A 225 0.03 -7.01 33.36
CA ARG A 225 1.30 -7.33 32.72
C ARG A 225 1.38 -8.79 32.31
N ILE A 226 0.90 -9.71 33.16
CA ILE A 226 0.82 -11.15 32.87
C ILE A 226 -0.10 -11.39 31.68
N LEU A 227 -1.28 -10.78 31.64
CA LEU A 227 -2.22 -10.91 30.52
C LEU A 227 -1.58 -10.54 29.16
N LYS A 228 -0.79 -9.46 29.14
CA LYS A 228 -0.12 -8.93 27.95
C LYS A 228 1.19 -9.65 27.61
N MET A 229 1.59 -10.68 28.35
CA MET A 229 2.82 -11.42 28.04
C MET A 229 2.63 -12.38 26.88
N LYS A 230 3.59 -12.32 25.96
CA LYS A 230 3.67 -13.20 24.79
C LYS A 230 4.26 -14.55 25.17
N ILE A 231 3.59 -15.62 24.76
CA ILE A 231 4.08 -16.99 24.89
C ILE A 231 4.81 -17.39 23.60
N LYS A 232 4.14 -17.26 22.46
CA LYS A 232 4.61 -17.70 21.13
C LYS A 232 4.08 -16.75 20.04
N GLY A 233 4.74 -16.75 18.89
CA GLY A 233 4.29 -16.05 17.70
C GLY A 233 5.05 -14.76 17.39
N VAL A 234 4.65 -14.14 16.29
CA VAL A 234 5.25 -12.90 15.81
C VAL A 234 4.54 -11.71 16.45
N LYS A 235 5.32 -10.73 16.93
CA LYS A 235 4.75 -9.52 17.55
C LYS A 235 3.90 -8.76 16.53
N GLY A 236 2.67 -8.39 16.90
CA GLY A 236 1.81 -7.53 16.09
C GLY A 236 0.79 -8.27 15.21
N ILE A 237 0.85 -9.61 15.15
CA ILE A 237 -0.13 -10.42 14.40
C ILE A 237 -1.11 -11.07 15.37
N LYS A 238 -2.32 -10.54 15.45
CA LYS A 238 -3.34 -10.95 16.43
C LYS A 238 -3.98 -12.29 16.08
N ARG A 239 -4.38 -12.46 14.82
CA ARG A 239 -5.10 -13.64 14.32
C ARG A 239 -4.61 -14.01 12.93
N VAL A 240 -4.62 -15.31 12.63
CA VAL A 240 -4.30 -15.83 11.31
C VAL A 240 -5.46 -16.71 10.83
N ILE A 241 -5.95 -16.44 9.63
CA ILE A 241 -7.03 -17.17 8.98
C ILE A 241 -6.46 -17.88 7.76
N ILE A 242 -6.78 -19.16 7.61
CA ILE A 242 -6.34 -19.96 6.46
C ILE A 242 -7.46 -19.93 5.43
N GLN A 243 -7.18 -19.39 4.25
CA GLN A 243 -8.12 -19.36 3.13
C GLN A 243 -7.59 -20.21 1.97
N HIS A 244 -8.48 -20.96 1.32
CA HIS A 244 -8.17 -21.68 0.08
C HIS A 244 -8.54 -20.77 -1.10
N ARG A 245 -7.55 -20.31 -1.87
CA ARG A 245 -7.75 -19.50 -3.08
C ARG A 245 -7.26 -20.28 -4.30
N GLY A 246 -8.17 -20.73 -5.16
CA GLY A 246 -7.83 -21.60 -6.28
C GLY A 246 -7.30 -22.95 -5.79
N ASP A 247 -6.05 -23.27 -6.11
CA ASP A 247 -5.35 -24.51 -5.71
C ASP A 247 -4.33 -24.31 -4.57
N GLU A 248 -4.34 -23.15 -3.90
CA GLU A 248 -3.33 -22.76 -2.93
C GLU A 248 -3.95 -22.34 -1.59
N TYR A 249 -3.32 -22.75 -0.48
CA TYR A 249 -3.62 -22.19 0.84
C TYR A 249 -2.85 -20.88 1.06
N VAL A 250 -3.59 -19.82 1.37
CA VAL A 250 -3.06 -18.48 1.70
C VAL A 250 -3.42 -18.17 3.14
N LEU A 251 -2.46 -17.65 3.91
CA LEU A 251 -2.69 -17.21 5.28
C LEU A 251 -2.97 -15.72 5.29
N ILE A 252 -4.14 -15.32 5.79
CA ILE A 252 -4.50 -13.93 5.97
C ILE A 252 -4.32 -13.58 7.44
N CYS A 253 -3.43 -12.64 7.71
CA CYS A 253 -3.08 -12.21 9.05
C CYS A 253 -3.76 -10.88 9.37
N ASP A 254 -4.40 -10.80 10.55
CA ASP A 254 -4.82 -9.55 11.19
C ASP A 254 -3.62 -9.00 11.98
N GLY A 255 -2.98 -7.97 11.44
CA GLY A 255 -1.67 -7.50 11.85
C GLY A 255 -0.63 -7.58 10.74
N SER A 256 0.41 -6.78 10.88
CA SER A 256 1.55 -6.77 9.97
C SER A 256 2.88 -6.81 10.74
N ASN A 257 3.78 -7.68 10.30
CA ASN A 257 5.17 -7.77 10.75
C ASN A 257 6.01 -8.52 9.69
N LEU A 258 6.16 -7.92 8.51
CA LEU A 258 6.94 -8.41 7.38
C LEU A 258 8.35 -8.89 7.77
N PRO A 259 9.17 -8.13 8.54
CA PRO A 259 10.54 -8.54 8.86
C PRO A 259 10.62 -9.86 9.63
N ALA A 260 9.66 -10.10 10.53
CA ALA A 260 9.62 -11.34 11.30
C ALA A 260 9.02 -12.50 10.50
N VAL A 261 8.02 -12.23 9.67
CA VAL A 261 7.31 -13.24 8.88
C VAL A 261 8.20 -13.84 7.80
N PHE A 262 9.07 -13.02 7.18
CA PHE A 262 10.03 -13.50 6.18
C PHE A 262 11.06 -14.49 6.73
N LYS A 263 11.29 -14.51 8.05
CA LYS A 263 12.25 -15.44 8.69
C LYS A 263 11.63 -16.80 9.00
N ILE A 264 10.32 -16.97 8.81
CA ILE A 264 9.63 -18.20 9.16
C ILE A 264 9.77 -19.22 8.02
N PRO A 265 10.20 -20.46 8.31
CA PRO A 265 10.31 -21.49 7.29
C PRO A 265 8.93 -21.85 6.73
N GLY A 266 8.85 -22.01 5.42
CA GLY A 266 7.60 -22.31 4.69
C GLY A 266 6.91 -21.08 4.10
N VAL A 267 7.27 -19.87 4.53
CA VAL A 267 6.75 -18.61 3.95
C VAL A 267 7.47 -18.26 2.65
N ASN A 268 6.71 -17.93 1.61
CA ASN A 268 7.23 -17.42 0.35
C ASN A 268 7.40 -15.89 0.44
N TYR A 269 8.63 -15.45 0.68
CA TYR A 269 8.98 -14.03 0.78
C TYR A 269 8.79 -13.23 -0.52
N ARG A 270 8.73 -13.88 -1.70
CA ARG A 270 8.58 -13.19 -3.00
C ARG A 270 7.14 -12.80 -3.33
N ARG A 271 6.17 -13.49 -2.74
CA ARG A 271 4.73 -13.28 -2.99
C ARG A 271 3.98 -12.69 -1.80
N THR A 272 4.56 -12.78 -0.60
CA THR A 272 3.94 -12.26 0.62
C THR A 272 3.81 -10.74 0.53
N ARG A 273 2.60 -10.24 0.77
CA ARG A 273 2.25 -8.81 0.68
C ARG A 273 1.63 -8.32 1.98
N SER A 274 1.83 -7.05 2.31
CA SER A 274 1.14 -6.37 3.41
C SER A 274 0.57 -5.05 2.92
N ASN A 275 -0.55 -4.64 3.52
CA ASN A 275 -1.18 -3.35 3.24
C ASN A 275 -0.52 -2.19 4.03
N ASN A 276 0.53 -2.46 4.81
CA ASN A 276 1.26 -1.44 5.55
C ASN A 276 2.39 -0.86 4.68
N ILE A 277 2.18 0.35 4.17
CA ILE A 277 3.12 1.04 3.27
C ILE A 277 4.45 1.33 3.97
N LYS A 278 4.41 1.87 5.20
CA LYS A 278 5.63 2.30 5.90
C LYS A 278 6.52 1.12 6.25
N GLU A 279 5.90 0.01 6.64
CA GLU A 279 6.62 -1.23 6.86
C GLU A 279 7.24 -1.79 5.58
N THR A 280 6.51 -1.72 4.47
CA THR A 280 7.02 -2.14 3.16
C THR A 280 8.20 -1.27 2.72
N GLU A 281 8.14 0.05 2.96
CA GLU A 281 9.24 0.98 2.73
C GLU A 281 10.51 0.59 3.48
N GLU A 282 10.38 0.21 4.76
CA GLU A 282 11.51 -0.16 5.62
C GLU A 282 12.13 -1.52 5.26
N VAL A 283 11.34 -2.46 4.75
CA VAL A 283 11.80 -3.84 4.48
C VAL A 283 12.20 -4.06 3.02
N LEU A 284 11.35 -3.63 2.09
CA LEU A 284 11.50 -3.88 0.65
C LEU A 284 12.02 -2.65 -0.12
N GLY A 285 11.90 -1.46 0.45
CA GLY A 285 12.40 -0.21 -0.12
C GLY A 285 11.33 0.65 -0.78
N ILE A 286 11.76 1.77 -1.36
CA ILE A 286 10.88 2.85 -1.81
C ILE A 286 10.04 2.46 -3.02
N GLU A 287 10.62 1.79 -4.02
CA GLU A 287 9.88 1.36 -5.22
C GLU A 287 8.81 0.30 -4.91
N ALA A 288 9.09 -0.58 -3.94
CA ALA A 288 8.09 -1.52 -3.45
C ALA A 288 6.94 -0.80 -2.73
N ALA A 289 7.25 0.22 -1.93
CA ALA A 289 6.23 1.05 -1.29
C ALA A 289 5.43 1.88 -2.31
N ARG A 290 6.07 2.38 -3.38
CA ARG A 290 5.43 3.10 -4.50
C ARG A 290 4.46 2.20 -5.25
N ALA A 291 4.89 0.99 -5.60
CA ALA A 291 4.02 0.01 -6.27
C ALA A 291 2.84 -0.38 -5.37
N LEU A 292 3.09 -0.66 -4.09
CA LEU A 292 2.03 -0.98 -3.13
C LEU A 292 1.05 0.18 -2.93
N LEU A 293 1.53 1.43 -2.92
CA LEU A 293 0.67 2.61 -2.86
C LEU A 293 -0.28 2.69 -4.06
N ILE A 294 0.23 2.43 -5.27
CA ILE A 294 -0.58 2.44 -6.49
C ILE A 294 -1.63 1.33 -6.42
N GLU A 295 -1.21 0.11 -6.11
CA GLU A 295 -2.11 -1.05 -5.99
C GLU A 295 -3.20 -0.80 -4.94
N GLU A 296 -2.85 -0.36 -3.74
CA GLU A 296 -3.83 -0.13 -2.67
C GLU A 296 -4.79 1.02 -2.96
N ILE A 297 -4.35 2.09 -3.61
CA ILE A 297 -5.26 3.18 -4.01
C ILE A 297 -6.22 2.69 -5.10
N MET A 298 -5.72 1.95 -6.09
CA MET A 298 -6.55 1.36 -7.14
C MET A 298 -7.56 0.37 -6.57
N ASP A 299 -7.12 -0.57 -5.71
CA ASP A 299 -7.98 -1.54 -5.04
C ASP A 299 -9.12 -0.85 -4.28
N VAL A 300 -8.82 0.23 -3.54
CA VAL A 300 -9.83 1.01 -2.79
C VAL A 300 -10.85 1.70 -3.71
N LEU A 301 -10.42 2.19 -4.88
CA LEU A 301 -11.29 2.86 -5.85
C LEU A 301 -12.17 1.83 -6.60
N GLU A 302 -11.57 0.73 -7.06
CA GLU A 302 -12.26 -0.36 -7.75
C GLU A 302 -13.31 -1.04 -6.87
N GLU A 303 -13.01 -1.27 -5.58
CA GLU A 303 -13.96 -1.83 -4.62
C GLU A 303 -15.22 -0.96 -4.42
N GLN A 304 -15.11 0.35 -4.66
CA GLN A 304 -16.26 1.27 -4.63
C GLN A 304 -16.95 1.40 -6.00
N GLY A 305 -16.47 0.71 -7.02
CA GLY A 305 -16.96 0.80 -8.40
C GLY A 305 -16.64 2.15 -9.05
N LEU A 306 -15.58 2.82 -8.59
CA LEU A 306 -15.13 4.10 -9.11
C LEU A 306 -14.00 3.84 -10.10
N ASP A 307 -14.17 4.29 -11.34
CA ASP A 307 -13.18 4.14 -12.39
C ASP A 307 -12.32 5.41 -12.46
N VAL A 308 -11.06 5.29 -12.04
CA VAL A 308 -10.07 6.38 -12.10
C VAL A 308 -8.85 5.84 -12.83
N ASP A 309 -8.36 6.60 -13.80
CA ASP A 309 -7.19 6.20 -14.58
C ASP A 309 -5.94 6.07 -13.68
N ILE A 310 -5.24 4.95 -13.81
CA ILE A 310 -4.04 4.62 -13.04
C ILE A 310 -2.95 5.69 -13.13
N ARG A 311 -2.88 6.45 -14.23
CA ARG A 311 -1.88 7.51 -14.43
C ARG A 311 -1.99 8.62 -13.38
N HIS A 312 -3.21 8.94 -12.93
CA HIS A 312 -3.42 9.92 -11.86
C HIS A 312 -2.86 9.40 -10.54
N VAL A 313 -3.10 8.13 -10.23
CA VAL A 313 -2.60 7.46 -9.03
C VAL A 313 -1.08 7.34 -9.06
N MET A 314 -0.50 6.97 -10.22
CA MET A 314 0.95 6.93 -10.44
C MET A 314 1.60 8.28 -10.15
N LEU A 315 1.03 9.37 -10.69
CA LEU A 315 1.55 10.73 -10.45
C LEU A 315 1.58 11.08 -8.96
N VAL A 316 0.53 10.70 -8.22
CA VAL A 316 0.46 10.92 -6.77
C VAL A 316 1.50 10.07 -6.03
N ALA A 317 1.59 8.77 -6.33
CA ALA A 317 2.54 7.87 -5.71
C ALA A 317 4.00 8.30 -5.96
N ASP A 318 4.32 8.74 -7.18
CA ASP A 318 5.63 9.26 -7.55
C ASP A 318 5.96 10.55 -6.76
N MET A 319 5.00 11.45 -6.62
CA MET A 319 5.18 12.68 -5.83
C MET A 319 5.42 12.36 -4.33
N MET A 320 4.70 11.39 -3.79
CA MET A 320 4.84 10.96 -2.39
C MET A 320 6.19 10.26 -2.12
N THR A 321 6.78 9.61 -3.11
CA THR A 321 8.00 8.79 -2.97
C THR A 321 9.28 9.47 -3.48
N ARG A 322 9.16 10.60 -4.19
CA ARG A 322 10.26 11.36 -4.82
C ARG A 322 11.48 11.62 -3.93
N THR A 323 11.27 11.80 -2.62
CA THR A 323 12.33 12.20 -1.69
C THR A 323 13.15 11.03 -1.12
N GLY A 324 12.88 9.80 -1.57
CA GLY A 324 13.52 8.60 -1.04
C GLY A 324 12.91 8.11 0.28
N THR A 325 11.77 8.67 0.68
CA THR A 325 10.90 8.19 1.77
C THR A 325 9.46 8.50 1.40
N VAL A 326 8.50 7.67 1.81
CA VAL A 326 7.08 7.96 1.58
C VAL A 326 6.64 9.12 2.47
N LYS A 327 6.21 10.22 1.86
CA LYS A 327 5.73 11.43 2.56
C LYS A 327 4.23 11.61 2.38
N GLN A 328 3.60 12.11 3.44
CA GLN A 328 2.22 12.58 3.43
C GLN A 328 2.05 13.73 2.43
N ILE A 329 0.89 13.81 1.77
CA ILE A 329 0.59 14.89 0.81
C ILE A 329 0.39 16.26 1.47
N GLY A 330 -0.14 16.27 2.70
CA GLY A 330 -0.43 17.47 3.48
C GLY A 330 0.79 18.25 4.02
N ARG A 331 0.53 19.09 5.02
CA ARG A 331 1.48 20.10 5.54
C ARG A 331 2.82 19.57 6.07
N HIS A 332 2.88 18.33 6.53
CA HIS A 332 4.10 17.76 7.11
C HIS A 332 4.94 16.98 6.10
N GLY A 333 4.52 16.91 4.83
CA GLY A 333 5.26 16.25 3.77
C GLY A 333 5.30 17.11 2.52
N VAL A 334 4.71 16.64 1.42
CA VAL A 334 4.84 17.22 0.07
C VAL A 334 4.51 18.72 0.05
N SER A 335 3.43 19.14 0.70
CA SER A 335 3.01 20.55 0.69
C SER A 335 3.88 21.45 1.59
N GLY A 336 4.41 20.92 2.70
CA GLY A 336 5.29 21.65 3.61
C GLY A 336 6.71 21.85 3.06
N GLU A 337 7.15 20.96 2.18
CA GLU A 337 8.48 20.99 1.55
C GLU A 337 8.53 21.83 0.26
N LYS A 338 7.43 22.47 -0.13
CA LYS A 338 7.44 23.42 -1.26
C LYS A 338 8.52 24.49 -1.05
N GLY A 339 9.14 24.95 -2.13
CA GLY A 339 10.18 25.98 -2.03
C GLY A 339 9.65 27.38 -1.69
N SER A 340 8.40 27.68 -2.03
CA SER A 340 7.80 29.01 -1.91
C SER A 340 7.18 29.24 -0.53
N VAL A 341 7.53 30.37 0.09
CA VAL A 341 7.02 30.80 1.39
C VAL A 341 5.56 31.21 1.26
N LEU A 342 5.22 31.92 0.18
CA LEU A 342 3.85 32.34 -0.10
C LEU A 342 2.92 31.15 -0.31
N ALA A 343 3.37 30.10 -1.00
CA ALA A 343 2.60 28.88 -1.17
C ALA A 343 2.36 28.17 0.17
N LYS A 344 3.37 28.08 1.04
CA LYS A 344 3.19 27.48 2.38
C LYS A 344 2.22 28.30 3.22
N ALA A 345 2.39 29.61 3.24
CA ALA A 345 1.60 30.53 4.04
C ALA A 345 0.12 30.58 3.59
N ALA A 346 -0.14 30.44 2.29
CA ALA A 346 -1.49 30.36 1.72
C ALA A 346 -2.17 29.02 1.96
N PHE A 347 -1.41 27.94 2.17
CA PHE A 347 -1.94 26.61 2.43
C PHE A 347 -2.38 26.44 3.90
N GLU A 348 -1.45 26.51 4.87
CA GLU A 348 -1.76 26.39 6.31
C GLU A 348 -0.70 27.09 7.19
N ILE A 349 -1.09 27.47 8.41
CA ILE A 349 -0.20 28.05 9.46
C ILE A 349 0.51 29.36 9.00
N THR A 350 -0.26 30.26 8.40
CA THR A 350 0.22 31.50 7.74
C THR A 350 1.18 32.33 8.57
N ILE A 351 0.80 32.69 9.80
CA ILE A 351 1.58 33.61 10.67
C ILE A 351 2.96 33.01 10.96
N LYS A 352 3.01 31.72 11.29
CA LYS A 352 4.26 31.04 11.62
C LYS A 352 5.21 30.99 10.42
N GLN A 353 4.69 30.61 9.25
CA GLN A 353 5.50 30.52 8.03
C GLN A 353 6.12 31.87 7.66
N LEU A 354 5.33 32.95 7.70
CA LEU A 354 5.83 34.30 7.40
C LEU A 354 6.84 34.79 8.45
N THR A 355 6.60 34.50 9.73
CA THR A 355 7.51 34.88 10.81
C THR A 355 8.84 34.13 10.70
N ASP A 356 8.80 32.81 10.50
CA ASP A 356 9.99 31.98 10.35
C ASP A 356 10.80 32.40 9.11
N ALA A 357 10.12 32.69 8.00
CA ALA A 357 10.75 33.20 6.77
C ALA A 357 11.41 34.57 6.98
N ALA A 358 10.75 35.49 7.69
CA ALA A 358 11.31 36.80 8.01
C ALA A 358 12.56 36.70 8.90
N VAL A 359 12.53 35.82 9.92
CA VAL A 359 13.68 35.59 10.80
C VAL A 359 14.87 34.98 10.05
N ARG A 360 14.60 34.07 9.10
CA ARG A 360 15.65 33.41 8.29
C ARG A 360 16.11 34.22 7.08
N GLY A 361 15.38 35.28 6.70
CA GLY A 361 15.62 36.02 5.48
C GLY A 361 15.35 35.19 4.21
N GLU A 362 14.32 34.32 4.25
CA GLU A 362 13.93 33.51 3.08
C GLU A 362 13.41 34.41 1.94
N VAL A 363 13.76 34.06 0.70
CA VAL A 363 13.34 34.77 -0.52
C VAL A 363 12.45 33.85 -1.33
N ASP A 364 11.31 34.37 -1.78
CA ASP A 364 10.36 33.60 -2.61
C ASP A 364 10.73 33.71 -4.11
N PRO A 365 11.01 32.60 -4.81
CA PRO A 365 11.40 32.62 -6.22
C PRO A 365 10.21 32.80 -7.18
N LEU A 366 8.97 32.75 -6.70
CA LEU A 366 7.75 32.89 -7.50
C LEU A 366 7.62 31.92 -8.69
N GLN A 367 7.99 30.64 -8.51
CA GLN A 367 8.03 29.66 -9.60
C GLN A 367 6.78 28.78 -9.72
N GLY A 368 5.93 28.75 -8.70
CA GLY A 368 4.72 27.93 -8.62
C GLY A 368 3.46 28.65 -9.06
N VAL A 369 2.33 27.96 -8.97
CA VAL A 369 1.03 28.50 -9.35
C VAL A 369 0.50 29.47 -8.28
N ALA A 370 0.52 29.06 -7.00
CA ALA A 370 -0.10 29.81 -5.90
C ALA A 370 0.52 31.21 -5.70
N GLU A 371 1.84 31.28 -5.56
CA GLU A 371 2.59 32.54 -5.49
C GLU A 371 2.30 33.50 -6.66
N ASN A 372 2.27 33.01 -7.91
CA ASN A 372 2.04 33.86 -9.07
C ASN A 372 0.61 34.40 -9.10
N VAL A 373 -0.38 33.61 -8.70
CA VAL A 373 -1.77 34.08 -8.54
C VAL A 373 -1.86 35.16 -7.46
N ILE A 374 -1.22 34.96 -6.30
CA ILE A 374 -1.25 35.92 -5.19
C ILE A 374 -0.63 37.27 -5.60
N VAL A 375 0.47 37.25 -6.34
CA VAL A 375 1.20 38.45 -6.78
C VAL A 375 0.57 39.08 -8.04
N GLY A 376 -0.35 38.38 -8.72
CA GLY A 376 -0.99 38.85 -9.95
C GLY A 376 -0.17 38.64 -11.22
N LYS A 377 0.75 37.68 -11.23
CA LYS A 377 1.50 37.24 -12.42
C LYS A 377 0.79 36.08 -13.12
N TYR A 378 1.14 35.86 -14.38
CA TYR A 378 0.70 34.67 -15.11
C TYR A 378 1.28 33.40 -14.47
N ILE A 379 0.44 32.35 -14.39
CA ILE A 379 0.84 31.05 -13.86
C ILE A 379 1.71 30.29 -14.87
N PRO A 380 2.68 29.47 -14.44
CA PRO A 380 3.62 28.78 -15.35
C PRO A 380 3.05 27.47 -15.94
N VAL A 381 1.74 27.41 -16.18
CA VAL A 381 1.03 26.24 -16.73
C VAL A 381 0.04 26.68 -17.82
N GLY A 382 -0.36 25.76 -18.69
CA GLY A 382 -1.25 26.05 -19.81
C GLY A 382 -0.66 27.03 -20.82
N THR A 383 -1.48 27.97 -21.28
CA THR A 383 -1.15 28.90 -22.37
C THR A 383 0.05 29.81 -22.08
N ALA A 384 0.30 30.12 -20.80
CA ALA A 384 1.40 30.97 -20.38
C ALA A 384 2.79 30.32 -20.55
N ARG A 385 2.86 29.02 -20.84
CA ARG A 385 4.12 28.31 -21.16
C ARG A 385 4.60 28.58 -22.60
N VAL A 386 3.70 29.00 -23.48
CA VAL A 386 4.01 29.27 -24.90
C VAL A 386 4.66 30.65 -25.02
N ARG A 387 5.84 30.70 -25.64
CA ARG A 387 6.52 31.95 -25.99
C ARG A 387 6.39 32.21 -27.48
N LEU A 388 5.69 33.29 -27.82
CA LEU A 388 5.56 33.73 -29.21
C LEU A 388 6.77 34.58 -29.62
N ILE A 389 7.28 34.32 -30.81
CA ILE A 389 8.30 35.13 -31.47
C ILE A 389 7.70 35.53 -32.81
N TYR A 390 7.63 36.84 -33.07
CA TYR A 390 7.12 37.38 -34.31
C TYR A 390 8.22 38.18 -35.01
N ASN A 391 8.51 37.82 -36.26
CA ASN A 391 9.42 38.57 -37.12
C ASN A 391 8.59 39.51 -38.02
N PRO A 392 8.58 40.83 -37.75
CA PRO A 392 7.78 41.77 -38.53
C PRO A 392 8.30 42.00 -39.96
N LEU A 393 9.52 41.56 -40.28
CA LEU A 393 10.15 41.74 -41.59
C LEU A 393 9.87 40.57 -42.54
N GLU A 394 9.49 39.42 -42.02
CA GLU A 394 9.01 38.30 -42.83
C GLU A 394 7.54 38.57 -43.18
N GLN A 395 7.31 39.03 -44.42
CA GLN A 395 5.98 39.00 -44.99
C GLN A 395 5.58 37.52 -45.14
N LEU A 396 4.85 37.00 -44.15
CA LEU A 396 4.15 35.74 -44.31
C LEU A 396 3.32 35.83 -45.61
N PRO A 397 3.30 34.79 -46.46
CA PRO A 397 2.44 34.79 -47.62
C PRO A 397 1.02 35.08 -47.13
N ARG A 398 0.47 36.22 -47.54
CA ARG A 398 -0.94 36.52 -47.29
C ARG A 398 -1.70 35.31 -47.79
N ARG A 399 -2.51 34.71 -46.91
CA ARG A 399 -3.50 33.71 -47.31
C ARG A 399 -4.25 34.35 -48.47
N THR A 400 -3.94 33.95 -49.70
CA THR A 400 -4.74 34.33 -50.85
C THR A 400 -6.07 33.66 -50.57
N ASP A 401 -7.07 34.48 -50.27
CA ASP A 401 -8.44 34.05 -50.05
C ASP A 401 -8.82 33.11 -51.20
N GLY A 402 -8.79 31.81 -50.90
CA GLY A 402 -9.32 30.78 -51.76
C GLY A 402 -10.80 31.10 -51.92
N GLY A 403 -11.21 31.26 -53.19
CA GLY A 403 -12.49 31.80 -53.60
C GLY A 403 -13.70 31.23 -52.86
N LYS A 404 -14.68 32.14 -52.75
CA LYS A 404 -16.10 31.90 -52.47
C LYS A 404 -16.64 30.54 -52.91
#